data_AF-D2PYX8-F1
#
_entry.id   AF-D2PYX8-F1
#
_cell.length_a   1.000
_cell.length_b   1.000
_cell.length_c   1.000
_cell.angle_alpha   90.00
_cell.angle_beta   90.00
_cell.angle_gamma   90.00
#
_symmetry.space_group_name_H-M   'P 1'
#
loop_
_entity.id
_entity.type
_entity.pdbx_description
1 polymer ?
#
loop_
_entity_poly.entity_id
_entity_poly.type
_entity_poly.pdbx_seq_one_letter_code
_entity_poly.pdbx_strand_id
1 'polypeptide(L)'
;MAELVTGPDGAVVDGVLRLDGSGVEVEGYRVTTTRTARGLRYDVRTPDGSELSWTAQGTGRRTLVLGGARSGKSTEAERLLASSPDTLYVATGGDGSADPEWAARIALHRSRRPASWGLAETIDLVPLLEADGPPLLIDCLTLWLARTMDACDIWAHPERTGEVEQRIEQLAAAWSGTSRVVVAVSNEVGSGLVPADPGSRLFRDLMGRLNTVIAHRADTVLWCVAGRAVPL
;
A
#
# COMPACT_ATOMS: atom_id res chain seq x y z
N MET A 1 -16.33 23.79 25.22
CA MET A 1 -15.09 23.13 25.61
C MET A 1 -14.49 22.57 24.33
N ALA A 2 -13.25 22.91 24.05
CA ALA A 2 -12.61 22.53 22.80
C ALA A 2 -12.03 21.13 22.97
N GLU A 3 -12.49 20.17 22.17
CA GLU A 3 -12.03 18.77 22.27
C GLU A 3 -10.80 18.58 21.37
N LEU A 4 -9.67 18.22 21.98
CA LEU A 4 -8.47 17.81 21.25
C LEU A 4 -8.56 16.31 20.95
N VAL A 5 -8.76 15.96 19.68
CA VAL A 5 -8.73 14.57 19.23
C VAL A 5 -7.46 14.35 18.42
N THR A 6 -6.67 13.34 18.77
CA THR A 6 -5.45 12.98 18.02
C THR A 6 -5.67 11.68 17.26
N GLY A 7 -5.26 11.64 15.99
CA GLY A 7 -5.52 10.51 15.10
C GLY A 7 -4.38 10.23 14.12
N PRO A 8 -4.53 9.24 13.22
CA PRO A 8 -3.53 8.94 12.20
C PRO A 8 -3.34 10.08 11.18
N ASP A 9 -4.32 10.99 11.08
CA ASP A 9 -4.38 12.06 10.08
C ASP A 9 -4.01 13.45 10.62
N GLY A 10 -3.82 13.61 11.94
CA GLY A 10 -3.49 14.90 12.57
C GLY A 10 -4.18 15.12 13.92
N ALA A 11 -3.87 16.25 14.54
CA ALA A 11 -4.64 16.77 15.67
C ALA A 11 -5.85 17.54 15.14
N VAL A 12 -7.03 17.19 15.61
CA VAL A 12 -8.27 17.90 15.36
C VAL A 12 -8.59 18.75 16.58
N VAL A 13 -8.77 20.04 16.34
CA VAL A 13 -9.21 21.02 17.35
C VAL A 13 -10.44 21.71 16.80
N ASP A 14 -11.55 21.65 17.54
CA ASP A 14 -12.84 22.22 17.13
C ASP A 14 -13.28 21.80 15.71
N GLY A 15 -12.97 20.56 15.32
CA GLY A 15 -13.33 20.01 14.01
C GLY A 15 -12.39 20.40 12.85
N VAL A 16 -11.30 21.14 13.10
CA VAL A 16 -10.32 21.52 12.07
C VAL A 16 -9.05 20.68 12.22
N LEU A 17 -8.72 19.92 11.16
CA LEU A 17 -7.47 19.18 11.04
C LEU A 17 -6.33 20.18 10.75
N ARG A 18 -5.32 20.26 11.62
CA ARG A 18 -4.12 21.09 11.38
C ARG A 18 -2.86 20.23 11.35
N LEU A 19 -2.15 20.31 10.24
CA LEU A 19 -1.02 19.45 9.88
C LEU A 19 0.31 20.21 9.81
N ASP A 20 0.29 21.52 9.98
CA ASP A 20 1.28 22.45 9.42
C ASP A 20 2.29 22.98 10.43
N GLY A 21 2.69 22.17 11.42
CA GLY A 21 3.85 22.45 12.29
C GLY A 21 3.78 23.74 13.14
N SER A 22 2.77 24.59 12.94
CA SER A 22 2.61 25.90 13.56
C SER A 22 2.18 25.83 15.02
N GLY A 23 1.94 24.62 15.53
CA GLY A 23 1.43 24.38 16.87
C GLY A 23 -0.05 24.78 16.99
N VAL A 24 -0.81 24.00 17.74
CA VAL A 24 -2.17 24.37 18.16
C VAL A 24 -2.19 24.46 19.67
N GLU A 25 -2.82 25.51 20.21
CA GLU A 25 -2.94 25.75 21.64
C GLU A 25 -4.41 25.64 22.07
N VAL A 26 -4.72 24.73 22.99
CA VAL A 26 -6.09 24.42 23.43
C VAL A 26 -6.08 24.18 24.92
N GLU A 27 -6.86 24.96 25.69
CA GLU A 27 -6.99 24.78 27.15
C GLU A 27 -5.64 24.66 27.88
N GLY A 28 -4.61 25.40 27.40
CA GLY A 28 -3.26 25.40 27.95
C GLY A 28 -2.35 24.25 27.46
N TYR A 29 -2.86 23.34 26.64
CA TYR A 29 -2.07 22.35 25.92
C TYR A 29 -1.53 22.94 24.63
N ARG A 30 -0.23 22.79 24.35
CA ARG A 30 0.37 23.10 23.06
C ARG A 30 0.75 21.81 22.34
N VAL A 31 0.13 21.55 21.20
CA VAL A 31 0.38 20.36 20.37
C VAL A 31 1.09 20.78 19.10
N THR A 32 2.24 20.17 18.83
CA THR A 32 2.92 20.26 17.53
C THR A 32 2.90 18.90 16.86
N THR A 33 2.65 18.90 15.55
CA THR A 33 2.59 17.68 14.75
C THR A 33 3.69 17.71 13.70
N THR A 34 4.52 16.68 13.69
CA THR A 34 5.61 16.51 12.71
C THR A 34 5.40 15.23 11.93
N ARG A 35 5.46 15.30 10.60
CA ARG A 35 5.43 14.10 9.77
C ARG A 35 6.78 13.37 9.85
N THR A 36 6.74 12.09 10.15
CA THR A 36 7.91 11.20 10.23
C THR A 36 7.76 10.04 9.25
N ALA A 37 8.83 9.29 9.01
CA ALA A 37 8.77 8.04 8.25
C ALA A 37 7.83 7.00 8.88
N ARG A 38 7.56 7.08 10.20
CA ARG A 38 6.73 6.11 10.95
C ARG A 38 5.30 6.59 11.20
N GLY A 39 4.89 7.71 10.61
CA GLY A 39 3.58 8.34 10.83
C GLY A 39 3.67 9.77 11.35
N LEU A 40 2.62 10.25 12.02
CA LEU A 40 2.57 11.59 12.61
C LEU A 40 3.07 11.53 14.05
N ARG A 41 4.16 12.24 14.31
CA ARG A 41 4.64 12.49 15.67
C ARG A 41 3.87 13.66 16.26
N TYR A 42 3.38 13.45 17.47
CA TYR A 42 2.76 14.45 18.31
C TYR A 42 3.74 14.79 19.43
N ASP A 43 4.05 16.08 19.57
CA ASP A 43 4.77 16.63 20.71
C ASP A 43 3.83 17.59 21.42
N VAL A 44 3.46 17.27 22.67
CA VAL A 44 2.45 17.95 23.47
C VAL A 44 3.08 18.51 24.73
N ARG A 45 2.92 19.82 24.95
CA ARG A 45 3.20 20.47 26.22
C ARG A 45 1.88 20.69 26.97
N THR A 46 1.78 20.18 28.18
CA THR A 46 0.61 20.32 29.04
C THR A 46 0.61 21.66 29.79
N PRO A 47 -0.52 22.09 30.39
CA PRO A 47 -0.60 23.37 31.13
C PRO A 47 0.37 23.47 32.31
N ASP A 48 0.73 22.34 32.93
CA ASP A 48 1.70 22.26 34.02
C ASP A 48 3.17 22.23 33.53
N GLY A 49 3.39 22.33 32.22
CA GLY A 49 4.70 22.36 31.59
C GLY A 49 5.30 20.98 31.27
N SER A 50 4.60 19.89 31.55
CA SER A 50 5.06 18.54 31.16
C SER A 50 5.09 18.37 29.65
N GLU A 51 6.06 17.61 29.15
CA GLU A 51 6.18 17.31 27.72
C GLU A 51 5.92 15.82 27.47
N LEU A 52 5.01 15.55 26.54
CA LEU A 52 4.61 14.21 26.12
C LEU A 52 4.85 14.08 24.62
N SER A 53 5.40 12.96 24.19
CA SER A 53 5.61 12.67 22.77
C SER A 53 5.16 11.26 22.43
N TRP A 54 4.40 11.13 21.35
CA TRP A 54 4.10 9.82 20.77
C TRP A 54 4.03 9.90 19.25
N THR A 55 4.06 8.75 18.59
CA THR A 55 3.85 8.67 17.14
C THR A 55 2.58 7.88 16.89
N ALA A 56 1.56 8.53 16.32
CA ALA A 56 0.48 7.78 15.72
C ALA A 56 0.99 7.24 14.39
N GLN A 57 0.86 5.94 14.18
CA GLN A 57 1.06 5.38 12.85
C GLN A 57 -0.04 5.92 11.94
N GLY A 58 0.24 7.02 11.25
CA GLY A 58 -0.52 7.41 10.07
C GLY A 58 -0.27 6.38 8.98
N THR A 59 -1.22 6.21 8.06
CA THR A 59 -0.92 5.48 6.83
C THR A 59 0.17 6.28 6.11
N GLY A 60 1.39 5.74 6.10
CA GLY A 60 2.47 6.33 5.33
C GLY A 60 2.02 6.54 3.88
N ARG A 61 2.57 7.55 3.21
CA ARG A 61 2.16 7.89 1.83
C ARG A 61 2.25 6.65 0.93
N ARG A 62 3.20 5.76 1.19
CA ARG A 62 3.41 4.49 0.49
C ARG A 62 3.29 3.34 1.48
N THR A 63 2.19 2.61 1.42
CA THR A 63 1.94 1.46 2.28
C THR A 63 1.93 0.17 1.47
N LEU A 64 2.77 -0.80 1.85
CA LEU A 64 2.78 -2.14 1.27
C LEU A 64 2.10 -3.11 2.24
N VAL A 65 1.08 -3.83 1.77
CA VAL A 65 0.37 -4.88 2.54
C VAL A 65 0.74 -6.26 1.97
N LEU A 66 1.57 -6.98 2.71
CA LEU A 66 2.09 -8.31 2.38
C LEU A 66 1.35 -9.41 3.13
N GLY A 67 1.32 -10.62 2.58
CA GLY A 67 0.89 -11.80 3.33
C GLY A 67 0.48 -12.95 2.43
N GLY A 68 0.15 -14.09 3.04
CA GLY A 68 -0.27 -15.28 2.30
C GLY A 68 -1.56 -15.11 1.50
N ALA A 69 -1.89 -16.10 0.68
CA ALA A 69 -3.20 -16.18 0.06
C ALA A 69 -4.30 -16.24 1.14
N ARG A 70 -5.41 -15.51 0.92
CA ARG A 70 -6.56 -15.44 1.84
C ARG A 70 -6.22 -14.95 3.27
N SER A 71 -5.13 -14.22 3.46
CA SER A 71 -4.72 -13.71 4.77
C SER A 71 -5.47 -12.47 5.26
N GLY A 72 -6.31 -11.86 4.40
CA GLY A 72 -7.04 -10.61 4.70
C GLY A 72 -6.41 -9.32 4.15
N LYS A 73 -5.27 -9.41 3.45
CA LYS A 73 -4.54 -8.23 2.96
C LYS A 73 -5.33 -7.26 2.06
N SER A 74 -6.18 -7.72 1.14
CA SER A 74 -7.00 -6.82 0.34
C SER A 74 -8.03 -6.06 1.18
N THR A 75 -8.65 -6.73 2.18
CA THR A 75 -9.57 -6.08 3.12
C THR A 75 -8.87 -5.03 3.97
N GLU A 76 -7.64 -5.32 4.43
CA GLU A 76 -6.85 -4.32 5.14
C GLU A 76 -6.49 -3.15 4.24
N ALA A 77 -6.04 -3.41 3.00
CA ALA A 77 -5.72 -2.35 2.05
C ALA A 77 -6.93 -1.44 1.75
N GLU A 78 -8.12 -2.03 1.57
CA GLU A 78 -9.38 -1.30 1.41
C GLU A 78 -9.70 -0.45 2.65
N ARG A 79 -9.51 -1.00 3.85
CA ARG A 79 -9.75 -0.30 5.12
C ARG A 79 -8.85 0.94 5.28
N LEU A 80 -7.59 0.86 4.85
CA LEU A 80 -6.64 1.97 4.91
C LEU A 80 -7.06 3.17 4.05
N LEU A 81 -7.89 2.96 3.04
CA LEU A 81 -8.38 4.00 2.12
C LEU A 81 -9.89 4.26 2.25
N ALA A 82 -10.56 3.69 3.25
CA ALA A 82 -12.02 3.78 3.40
C ALA A 82 -12.53 5.23 3.54
N SER A 83 -11.72 6.15 4.05
CA SER A 83 -12.02 7.59 4.17
C SER A 83 -11.73 8.39 2.89
N SER A 84 -11.20 7.76 1.84
CA SER A 84 -10.83 8.38 0.56
C SER A 84 -11.79 7.95 -0.55
N PRO A 85 -12.93 8.65 -0.73
CA PRO A 85 -14.00 8.23 -1.64
C PRO A 85 -13.61 8.32 -3.13
N ASP A 86 -12.57 9.10 -3.45
CA ASP A 86 -12.01 9.33 -4.78
C ASP A 86 -10.91 8.34 -5.19
N THR A 87 -10.60 7.36 -4.32
CA THR A 87 -9.58 6.34 -4.56
C THR A 87 -9.73 5.68 -5.93
N LEU A 88 -8.61 5.56 -6.65
CA LEU A 88 -8.52 4.78 -7.87
C LEU A 88 -8.00 3.36 -7.54
N TYR A 89 -8.88 2.38 -7.71
CA TYR A 89 -8.54 0.96 -7.61
C TYR A 89 -7.87 0.50 -8.91
N VAL A 90 -6.67 -0.06 -8.81
CA VAL A 90 -5.90 -0.57 -9.94
C VAL A 90 -5.85 -2.09 -9.86
N ALA A 91 -6.66 -2.73 -10.71
CA ALA A 91 -6.75 -4.18 -10.82
C ALA A 91 -5.73 -4.69 -11.83
N THR A 92 -4.71 -5.41 -11.38
CA THR A 92 -3.63 -5.89 -12.25
C THR A 92 -3.90 -7.27 -12.85
N GLY A 93 -4.89 -7.99 -12.31
CA GLY A 93 -5.15 -9.40 -12.60
C GLY A 93 -5.82 -9.78 -13.92
N GLY A 94 -6.20 -8.81 -14.76
CA GLY A 94 -6.88 -9.06 -16.03
C GLY A 94 -8.36 -9.43 -15.89
N ASP A 95 -9.01 -9.77 -17.02
CA ASP A 95 -10.47 -9.73 -17.17
C ASP A 95 -11.25 -10.99 -16.73
N GLY A 96 -10.60 -12.01 -16.16
CA GLY A 96 -11.32 -13.11 -15.51
C GLY A 96 -12.04 -14.09 -16.43
N SER A 97 -12.06 -13.82 -17.73
CA SER A 97 -13.04 -14.37 -18.66
C SER A 97 -12.89 -15.88 -18.93
N ALA A 98 -11.71 -16.44 -18.66
CA ALA A 98 -11.38 -17.83 -18.95
C ALA A 98 -11.49 -18.81 -17.76
N ASP A 99 -11.66 -18.33 -16.52
CA ASP A 99 -11.65 -19.15 -15.32
C ASP A 99 -12.81 -18.78 -14.37
N PRO A 100 -13.80 -19.68 -14.14
CA PRO A 100 -14.93 -19.43 -13.25
C PRO A 100 -14.56 -19.15 -11.79
N GLU A 101 -13.50 -19.77 -11.25
CA GLU A 101 -13.03 -19.48 -9.89
C GLU A 101 -12.45 -18.07 -9.84
N TRP A 102 -11.66 -17.71 -10.85
CA TRP A 102 -11.09 -16.36 -10.97
C TRP A 102 -12.18 -15.30 -11.15
N ALA A 103 -13.18 -15.56 -11.99
CA ALA A 103 -14.33 -14.68 -12.18
C ALA A 103 -15.12 -14.46 -10.87
N ALA A 104 -15.33 -15.51 -10.07
CA ALA A 104 -15.98 -15.39 -8.76
C ALA A 104 -15.16 -14.51 -7.79
N ARG A 105 -13.82 -14.63 -7.83
CA ARG A 105 -12.91 -13.81 -7.01
C ARG A 105 -12.92 -12.35 -7.43
N ILE A 106 -13.01 -12.06 -8.73
CA ILE A 106 -13.19 -10.70 -9.25
C ILE A 106 -14.54 -10.14 -8.81
N ALA A 107 -15.63 -10.91 -8.94
CA ALA A 107 -16.95 -10.48 -8.52
C ALA A 107 -16.98 -10.11 -7.03
N LEU A 108 -16.32 -10.91 -6.18
CA LEU A 108 -16.21 -10.63 -4.75
C LEU A 108 -15.42 -9.34 -4.47
N HIS A 109 -14.31 -9.06 -5.17
CA HIS A 109 -13.60 -7.78 -5.04
C HIS A 109 -14.45 -6.60 -5.52
N ARG A 110 -15.10 -6.73 -6.67
CA ARG A 110 -15.99 -5.69 -7.21
C ARG A 110 -17.17 -5.39 -6.28
N SER A 111 -17.69 -6.38 -5.55
CA SER A 111 -18.78 -6.19 -4.60
C SER A 111 -18.37 -5.52 -3.28
N ARG A 112 -17.09 -5.62 -2.90
CA ARG A 112 -16.56 -5.07 -1.63
C ARG A 112 -16.10 -3.63 -1.75
N ARG A 113 -15.56 -3.23 -2.92
CA ARG A 113 -15.09 -1.86 -3.14
C ARG A 113 -16.26 -0.87 -3.08
N PRO A 114 -16.08 0.31 -2.46
CA PRO A 114 -17.06 1.39 -2.55
C PRO A 114 -17.38 1.75 -4.01
N ALA A 115 -18.65 1.98 -4.32
CA ALA A 115 -19.07 2.34 -5.68
C ALA A 115 -18.50 3.68 -6.17
N SER A 116 -18.07 4.56 -5.24
CA SER A 116 -17.44 5.84 -5.56
C SER A 116 -16.02 5.70 -6.10
N TRP A 117 -15.35 4.57 -5.84
CA TRP A 117 -13.97 4.36 -6.27
C TRP A 117 -13.88 4.17 -7.78
N GLY A 118 -12.91 4.86 -8.39
CA GLY A 118 -12.51 4.61 -9.77
C GLY A 118 -11.92 3.21 -9.93
N LEU A 119 -11.93 2.69 -11.17
CA LEU A 119 -11.32 1.41 -11.52
C LEU A 119 -10.44 1.59 -12.75
N ALA A 120 -9.20 1.13 -12.68
CA ALA A 120 -8.30 0.94 -13.82
C ALA A 120 -7.84 -0.52 -13.88
N GLU A 121 -8.10 -1.19 -14.99
CA GLU A 121 -7.65 -2.57 -15.24
C GLU A 121 -6.38 -2.51 -16.09
N THR A 122 -5.20 -2.44 -15.46
CA THR A 122 -3.91 -2.27 -16.14
C THR A 122 -2.73 -2.81 -15.35
N ILE A 123 -1.63 -3.11 -16.05
CA ILE A 123 -0.31 -3.38 -15.46
C ILE A 123 0.67 -2.21 -15.66
N ASP A 124 0.27 -1.15 -16.36
CA ASP A 124 1.07 0.05 -16.59
C ASP A 124 1.00 0.96 -15.36
N LEU A 125 1.66 0.53 -14.28
CA LEU A 125 1.62 1.20 -12.98
C LEU A 125 2.49 2.47 -12.93
N VAL A 126 3.58 2.52 -13.71
CA VAL A 126 4.55 3.64 -13.68
C VAL A 126 3.88 4.98 -14.00
N PRO A 127 3.13 5.13 -15.12
CA PRO A 127 2.46 6.41 -15.41
C PRO A 127 1.42 6.80 -14.34
N LEU A 128 0.74 5.83 -13.73
CA LEU A 128 -0.23 6.09 -12.66
C LEU A 128 0.44 6.61 -11.38
N LEU A 129 1.65 6.13 -11.07
CA LEU A 129 2.43 6.53 -9.90
C LEU A 129 3.13 7.88 -10.11
N GLU A 130 3.56 8.17 -11.33
CA GLU A 130 4.23 9.44 -11.69
C GLU A 130 3.26 10.61 -11.84
N ALA A 131 2.04 10.35 -12.31
CA ALA A 131 1.01 11.39 -12.40
C ALA A 131 0.50 11.80 -11.01
N ASP A 132 0.10 13.07 -10.88
CA ASP A 132 -0.71 13.51 -9.74
C ASP A 132 -2.13 12.94 -9.84
N GLY A 133 -2.80 12.78 -8.71
CA GLY A 133 -4.17 12.26 -8.69
C GLY A 133 -4.65 11.82 -7.31
N PRO A 134 -5.83 11.17 -7.25
CA PRO A 134 -6.41 10.68 -5.99
C PRO A 134 -5.57 9.54 -5.39
N PRO A 135 -5.86 9.05 -4.18
CA PRO A 135 -5.19 7.86 -3.65
C PRO A 135 -5.28 6.64 -4.60
N LEU A 136 -4.28 5.77 -4.55
CA LEU A 136 -4.20 4.54 -5.35
C LEU A 136 -4.28 3.32 -4.45
N LEU A 137 -5.09 2.35 -4.86
CA LEU A 137 -5.03 0.98 -4.34
C LEU A 137 -4.62 0.02 -5.45
N ILE A 138 -3.44 -0.59 -5.34
CA ILE A 138 -2.92 -1.55 -6.33
C ILE A 138 -3.19 -2.98 -5.83
N ASP A 139 -4.07 -3.71 -6.51
CA ASP A 139 -4.40 -5.11 -6.20
C ASP A 139 -4.21 -5.99 -7.45
N CYS A 140 -3.10 -6.72 -7.59
CA CYS A 140 -1.94 -6.76 -6.69
C CYS A 140 -0.62 -6.84 -7.45
N LEU A 141 0.49 -6.55 -6.74
CA LEU A 141 1.84 -6.65 -7.29
C LEU A 141 2.19 -8.09 -7.73
N THR A 142 1.57 -9.10 -7.15
CA THR A 142 1.77 -10.51 -7.53
C THR A 142 1.27 -10.80 -8.94
N LEU A 143 0.07 -10.33 -9.28
CA LEU A 143 -0.47 -10.51 -10.63
C LEU A 143 0.17 -9.54 -11.63
N TRP A 144 0.59 -8.36 -11.17
CA TRP A 144 1.43 -7.49 -11.97
C TRP A 144 2.72 -8.19 -12.40
N LEU A 145 3.42 -8.86 -11.48
CA LEU A 145 4.66 -9.56 -11.82
C LEU A 145 4.40 -10.71 -12.80
N ALA A 146 3.38 -11.54 -12.55
CA ALA A 146 3.03 -12.66 -13.43
C ALA A 146 2.80 -12.18 -14.88
N ARG A 147 1.98 -11.14 -15.06
CA ARG A 147 1.71 -10.56 -16.38
C ARG A 147 2.91 -9.82 -16.97
N THR A 148 3.78 -9.26 -16.13
CA THR A 148 5.04 -8.66 -16.58
C THR A 148 5.98 -9.73 -17.13
N MET A 149 6.06 -10.89 -16.48
CA MET A 149 6.81 -12.05 -16.96
C MET A 149 6.23 -12.61 -18.26
N ASP A 150 4.89 -12.69 -18.39
CA ASP A 150 4.22 -13.04 -19.64
C ASP A 150 4.60 -12.07 -20.76
N ALA A 151 4.54 -10.76 -20.49
CA ALA A 151 4.83 -9.72 -21.48
C ALA A 151 6.31 -9.64 -21.89
N CYS A 152 7.22 -10.16 -21.06
CA CYS A 152 8.63 -10.33 -21.39
C CYS A 152 8.94 -11.73 -21.99
N ASP A 153 7.92 -12.57 -22.17
CA ASP A 153 8.01 -13.94 -22.71
C ASP A 153 9.04 -14.83 -21.98
N ILE A 154 9.23 -14.63 -20.67
CA ILE A 154 10.35 -15.27 -19.96
C ILE A 154 10.12 -16.75 -19.71
N TRP A 155 8.87 -17.22 -19.79
CA TRP A 155 8.54 -18.63 -19.62
C TRP A 155 9.14 -19.49 -20.72
N ALA A 156 9.18 -18.97 -21.94
CA ALA A 156 9.88 -19.58 -23.07
C ALA A 156 11.36 -19.18 -23.12
N HIS A 157 11.68 -17.97 -22.64
CA HIS A 157 12.99 -17.34 -22.76
C HIS A 157 13.54 -16.84 -21.41
N PRO A 158 13.97 -17.74 -20.50
CA PRO A 158 14.40 -17.37 -19.15
C PRO A 158 15.63 -16.45 -19.13
N GLU A 159 16.44 -16.44 -20.19
CA GLU A 159 17.55 -15.49 -20.38
C GLU A 159 17.10 -14.02 -20.39
N ARG A 160 15.80 -13.75 -20.65
CA ARG A 160 15.20 -12.41 -20.66
C ARG A 160 14.80 -11.91 -19.26
N THR A 161 15.16 -12.64 -18.20
CA THR A 161 14.88 -12.24 -16.81
C THR A 161 15.31 -10.80 -16.50
N GLY A 162 16.42 -10.33 -17.08
CA GLY A 162 16.89 -8.94 -16.93
C GLY A 162 15.87 -7.87 -17.36
N GLU A 163 14.98 -8.17 -18.32
CA GLU A 163 13.91 -7.24 -18.73
C GLU A 163 12.84 -7.09 -17.64
N VAL A 164 12.51 -8.17 -16.94
CA VAL A 164 11.56 -8.14 -15.82
C VAL A 164 12.16 -7.39 -14.64
N GLU A 165 13.44 -7.63 -14.35
CA GLU A 165 14.17 -6.90 -13.31
C GLU A 165 14.20 -5.39 -13.59
N GLN A 166 14.42 -5.00 -14.84
CA GLN A 166 14.37 -3.58 -15.23
C GLN A 166 12.98 -2.98 -14.97
N ARG A 167 11.89 -3.70 -15.27
CA ARG A 167 10.53 -3.24 -14.97
C ARG A 167 10.25 -3.16 -13.47
N ILE A 168 10.80 -4.07 -12.67
CA ILE A 168 10.74 -3.99 -11.19
C ILE A 168 11.41 -2.70 -10.70
N GLU A 169 12.61 -2.39 -11.19
CA GLU A 169 13.33 -1.18 -10.80
C GLU A 169 12.61 0.10 -11.26
N GLN A 170 12.02 0.11 -12.46
CA GLN A 170 11.19 1.22 -12.93
C GLN A 170 9.97 1.44 -12.03
N LEU A 171 9.26 0.36 -11.69
CA LEU A 171 8.14 0.43 -10.76
C LEU A 171 8.57 0.95 -9.39
N ALA A 172 9.71 0.48 -8.87
CA ALA A 172 10.26 0.92 -7.60
C ALA A 172 10.67 2.40 -7.59
N ALA A 173 11.22 2.90 -8.69
CA ALA A 173 11.54 4.31 -8.86
C ALA A 173 10.27 5.16 -8.85
N ALA A 174 9.25 4.77 -9.63
CA ALA A 174 7.95 5.45 -9.67
C ALA A 174 7.24 5.42 -8.30
N TRP A 175 7.25 4.26 -7.63
CA TRP A 175 6.76 4.11 -6.25
C TRP A 175 7.47 5.06 -5.29
N SER A 176 8.80 5.20 -5.40
CA SER A 176 9.55 6.11 -4.55
C SER A 176 9.27 7.59 -4.87
N GLY A 177 8.98 7.92 -6.12
CA GLY A 177 8.75 9.29 -6.57
C GLY A 177 7.32 9.81 -6.41
N THR A 178 6.34 8.92 -6.18
CA THR A 178 4.93 9.29 -6.21
C THR A 178 4.54 10.32 -5.13
N SER A 179 3.77 11.32 -5.54
CA SER A 179 3.14 12.31 -4.66
C SER A 179 1.86 11.78 -4.00
N ARG A 180 1.25 10.74 -4.60
CA ARG A 180 -0.05 10.18 -4.22
C ARG A 180 0.06 9.36 -2.94
N VAL A 181 -1.05 9.24 -2.21
CA VAL A 181 -1.19 8.16 -1.22
C VAL A 181 -1.40 6.86 -1.97
N VAL A 182 -0.57 5.84 -1.73
CA VAL A 182 -0.60 4.57 -2.44
C VAL A 182 -0.57 3.42 -1.45
N VAL A 183 -1.51 2.50 -1.60
CA VAL A 183 -1.54 1.22 -0.90
C VAL A 183 -1.38 0.11 -1.94
N ALA A 184 -0.36 -0.73 -1.81
CA ALA A 184 -0.17 -1.88 -2.70
C ALA A 184 -0.33 -3.19 -1.93
N VAL A 185 -1.05 -4.14 -2.54
CA VAL A 185 -1.19 -5.50 -2.04
C VAL A 185 -0.16 -6.39 -2.73
N SER A 186 0.48 -7.28 -1.98
CA SER A 186 1.33 -8.33 -2.55
C SER A 186 1.28 -9.62 -1.74
N ASN A 187 1.42 -10.75 -2.42
CA ASN A 187 1.57 -12.05 -1.78
C ASN A 187 3.00 -12.25 -1.29
N GLU A 188 3.12 -12.87 -0.12
CA GLU A 188 4.36 -13.54 0.27
C GLU A 188 4.31 -15.02 -0.13
N VAL A 189 5.28 -15.45 -0.94
CA VAL A 189 5.30 -16.76 -1.60
C VAL A 189 6.58 -17.57 -1.32
N GLY A 190 7.55 -16.98 -0.64
CA GLY A 190 8.85 -17.57 -0.33
C GLY A 190 8.91 -18.37 0.97
N SER A 191 7.87 -18.31 1.81
CA SER A 191 7.81 -19.01 3.12
C SER A 191 7.41 -20.49 3.04
N GLY A 192 7.34 -21.07 1.83
CA GLY A 192 6.96 -22.46 1.59
C GLY A 192 8.11 -23.34 1.11
N LEU A 193 7.78 -24.54 0.59
CA LEU A 193 8.75 -25.42 -0.06
C LEU A 193 9.27 -24.81 -1.37
N VAL A 194 10.46 -25.25 -1.78
CA VAL A 194 10.99 -24.91 -3.10
C VAL A 194 10.14 -25.55 -4.20
N PRO A 195 9.59 -24.78 -5.16
CA PRO A 195 8.83 -25.35 -6.26
C PRO A 195 9.64 -26.35 -7.09
N ALA A 196 8.97 -27.40 -7.57
CA ALA A 196 9.61 -28.45 -8.38
C ALA A 196 9.88 -27.99 -9.81
N ASP A 197 9.03 -27.12 -10.37
CA ASP A 197 9.18 -26.60 -11.72
C ASP A 197 10.07 -25.33 -11.75
N PRO A 198 10.94 -25.18 -12.77
CA PRO A 198 11.83 -24.01 -12.89
C PRO A 198 11.09 -22.67 -12.96
N GLY A 199 9.96 -22.62 -13.67
CA GLY A 199 9.17 -21.39 -13.85
C GLY A 199 8.65 -20.84 -12.53
N SER A 200 8.07 -21.69 -11.67
CA SER A 200 7.58 -21.28 -10.36
C SER A 200 8.71 -20.91 -9.40
N ARG A 201 9.90 -21.53 -9.51
CA ARG A 201 11.08 -21.08 -8.77
C ARG A 201 11.48 -19.66 -9.19
N LEU A 202 11.56 -19.40 -10.49
CA LEU A 202 11.89 -18.08 -11.03
C LEU A 202 10.86 -17.02 -10.61
N PHE A 203 9.56 -17.33 -10.70
CA PHE A 203 8.48 -16.47 -10.23
C PHE A 203 8.63 -16.15 -8.73
N ARG A 204 8.87 -17.16 -7.89
CA ARG A 204 9.05 -16.98 -6.45
C ARG A 204 10.26 -16.09 -6.15
N ASP A 205 11.38 -16.30 -6.84
CA ASP A 205 12.61 -15.54 -6.61
C ASP A 205 12.44 -14.07 -7.05
N LEU A 206 11.77 -13.82 -8.18
CA LEU A 206 11.41 -12.48 -8.64
C LEU A 206 10.37 -11.79 -7.74
N MET A 207 9.39 -12.53 -7.20
CA MET A 207 8.46 -12.01 -6.20
C MET A 207 9.19 -11.55 -4.94
N GLY A 208 10.17 -12.32 -4.47
CA GLY A 208 11.02 -11.94 -3.33
C GLY A 208 11.76 -10.62 -3.59
N ARG A 209 12.32 -10.45 -4.79
CA ARG A 209 12.99 -9.21 -5.19
C ARG A 209 12.02 -8.02 -5.28
N LEU A 210 10.88 -8.20 -5.96
CA LEU A 210 9.86 -7.15 -6.06
C LEU A 210 9.38 -6.71 -4.67
N ASN A 211 9.01 -7.65 -3.81
CA ASN A 211 8.56 -7.35 -2.45
C ASN A 211 9.65 -6.60 -1.66
N THR A 212 10.91 -7.06 -1.74
CA THR A 212 12.04 -6.43 -1.04
C THR A 212 12.26 -4.98 -1.49
N VAL A 213 12.32 -4.76 -2.81
CA VAL A 213 12.62 -3.45 -3.39
C VAL A 213 11.51 -2.43 -3.10
N ILE A 214 10.24 -2.85 -3.15
CA ILE A 214 9.09 -2.00 -2.82
C ILE A 214 9.01 -1.76 -1.31
N ALA A 215 9.18 -2.79 -0.48
CA ALA A 215 9.15 -2.68 0.98
C ALA A 215 10.21 -1.69 1.50
N HIS A 216 11.44 -1.75 0.97
CA HIS A 216 12.50 -0.82 1.35
C HIS A 216 12.20 0.65 1.03
N ARG A 217 11.28 0.90 0.09
CA ARG A 217 10.87 2.26 -0.34
C ARG A 217 9.47 2.62 0.15
N ALA A 218 8.84 1.76 0.95
CA ALA A 218 7.56 2.03 1.57
C ALA A 218 7.76 2.77 2.89
N ASP A 219 6.83 3.66 3.20
CA ASP A 219 6.78 4.35 4.50
C ASP A 219 6.19 3.40 5.57
N THR A 220 5.36 2.46 5.16
CA THR A 220 4.74 1.46 6.03
C THR A 220 4.68 0.12 5.32
N VAL A 221 5.06 -0.94 6.02
CA VAL A 221 4.91 -2.32 5.55
C VAL A 221 4.10 -3.09 6.57
N LEU A 222 2.99 -3.68 6.13
CA LEU A 222 2.10 -4.48 6.96
C LEU A 222 2.16 -5.94 6.53
N TRP A 223 2.32 -6.83 7.49
CA TRP A 223 2.14 -8.26 7.33
C TRP A 223 0.75 -8.69 7.76
N CYS A 224 -0.03 -9.24 6.83
CA CYS A 224 -1.35 -9.79 7.09
C CYS A 224 -1.31 -11.31 7.28
N VAL A 225 -1.79 -11.76 8.43
CA VAL A 225 -1.93 -13.17 8.79
C VAL A 225 -3.23 -13.39 9.57
N ALA A 226 -4.02 -14.40 9.17
CA ALA A 226 -5.30 -14.72 9.80
C ALA A 226 -6.25 -13.52 9.98
N GLY A 227 -6.28 -12.60 9.00
CA GLY A 227 -7.10 -11.39 9.05
C GLY A 227 -6.55 -10.26 9.91
N ARG A 228 -5.34 -10.40 10.47
CA ARG A 228 -4.69 -9.38 11.30
C ARG A 228 -3.52 -8.76 10.56
N ALA A 229 -3.47 -7.43 10.54
CA ALA A 229 -2.33 -6.67 10.06
C ALA A 229 -1.34 -6.39 11.21
N VAL A 230 -0.06 -6.64 10.96
CA VAL A 230 1.03 -6.41 11.90
C VAL A 230 2.12 -5.59 11.19
N PRO A 231 2.59 -4.47 11.74
CA PRO A 231 3.71 -3.74 11.16
C PRO A 231 4.99 -4.59 11.11
N LEU A 232 5.73 -4.53 10.00
CA LEU A 232 7.08 -5.11 9.85
C LEU A 232 8.18 -4.13 10.25
#